data_AF-A0A938KL96-F1
#
_entry.id   AF-A0A938KL96-F1
#
_cell.length_a   1.000
_cell.length_b   1.000
_cell.length_c   1.000
_cell.angle_alpha   90.00
_cell.angle_beta   90.00
_cell.angle_gamma   90.00
#
_symmetry.space_group_name_H-M   'P 1'
#
loop_
_entity.id
_entity.type
_entity.pdbx_description
1 polymer ?
#
loop_
_entity_poly.entity_id
_entity_poly.type
_entity_poly.pdbx_seq_one_letter_code
_entity_poly.pdbx_strand_id
1 'polypeptide(L)'
;MSNSCSPRGGSGLTPCRRATPSWCYRIHASPNRGQAMNRLPVRFVAITALSLLSVEPAGAATWPERVGTAEVRPGEATRGRLPLLEYADGTEVAAPVIVVAGRTPGPVAWLIACGHGDEVGGALAMQRVAKALDPATLAGLVILIPVANPPAFQAMRRVNPSPDDLIDFGDAFSGSARFATERIAATYMDLWKEHADYVVDFHTGGDRFVQTPFVIFTVTGTVPTERMESLARMFGVRTLWRDREKV
;
A
#
# COMPACT_ATOMS: atom_id res chain seq x y z
N MET A 1 9.11 4.05 57.87
CA MET A 1 10.05 2.99 57.42
C MET A 1 10.15 3.12 55.91
N SER A 2 10.93 4.08 55.40
CA SER A 2 12.33 3.95 54.93
C SER A 2 12.42 3.03 53.70
N ASN A 3 12.85 3.42 52.49
CA ASN A 3 13.81 4.46 52.11
C ASN A 3 13.60 4.99 50.67
N SER A 4 13.97 6.24 50.50
CA SER A 4 14.28 6.94 49.25
C SER A 4 15.56 6.45 48.57
N CYS A 5 15.62 6.50 47.23
CA CYS A 5 16.85 6.82 46.49
C CYS A 5 16.54 7.26 45.04
N SER A 6 17.09 8.41 44.65
CA SER A 6 17.42 8.83 43.28
C SER A 6 18.89 9.28 43.29
N PRO A 7 19.50 9.70 42.16
CA PRO A 7 19.78 8.98 40.90
C PRO A 7 21.31 8.93 40.63
N ARG A 8 21.80 8.13 39.65
CA ARG A 8 22.97 8.44 38.79
C ARG A 8 23.31 7.30 37.80
N GLY A 9 23.41 7.69 36.52
CA GLY A 9 24.50 7.36 35.58
C GLY A 9 24.85 5.91 35.27
N GLY A 10 24.68 5.51 34.00
CA GLY A 10 25.25 4.28 33.46
C GLY A 10 24.87 4.05 32.00
N SER A 11 25.76 4.48 31.12
CA SER A 11 25.79 4.24 29.68
C SER A 11 25.54 2.77 29.30
N GLY A 12 24.60 2.51 28.40
CA GLY A 12 24.36 1.20 27.82
C GLY A 12 23.36 1.29 26.69
N LEU A 13 23.86 1.61 25.49
CA LEU A 13 23.12 1.52 24.24
C LEU A 13 22.55 0.11 24.08
N THR A 14 21.25 -0.04 24.28
CA THR A 14 20.52 -1.24 23.86
C THR A 14 19.76 -0.86 22.59
N PRO A 15 20.14 -1.35 21.39
CA PRO A 15 19.37 -1.07 20.19
C PRO A 15 18.06 -1.85 20.27
N CYS A 16 16.97 -1.13 20.52
CA CYS A 16 15.62 -1.67 20.39
C CYS A 16 15.38 -1.97 18.90
N ARG A 17 15.64 -3.21 18.50
CA ARG A 17 15.38 -3.73 17.15
C ARG A 17 13.86 -3.76 16.94
N ARG A 18 13.44 -3.16 15.81
CA ARG A 18 12.07 -3.09 15.27
C ARG A 18 11.17 -2.04 15.93
N ALA A 19 11.46 -0.78 15.60
CA ALA A 19 10.51 0.31 15.74
C ALA A 19 9.30 0.07 14.83
N THR A 20 8.12 0.23 15.43
CA THR A 20 6.78 0.19 14.82
C THR A 20 6.70 1.02 13.55
N PRO A 21 6.18 0.47 12.44
CA PRO A 21 6.14 1.26 11.25
C PRO A 21 4.72 1.81 11.07
N SER A 22 4.67 3.14 11.02
CA SER A 22 3.50 3.96 10.77
C SER A 22 3.24 3.99 9.27
N TRP A 23 2.16 3.34 8.83
CA TRP A 23 1.84 3.22 7.40
C TRP A 23 0.36 3.51 7.15
N CYS A 24 0.11 4.50 6.30
CA CYS A 24 -1.08 4.58 5.43
C CYS A 24 -0.85 5.74 4.44
N TYR A 25 -0.71 5.45 3.14
CA TYR A 25 -0.65 6.49 2.11
C TYR A 25 -1.80 6.29 1.15
N ARG A 26 -2.73 7.25 1.13
CA ARG A 26 -3.98 7.19 0.37
C ARG A 26 -3.85 8.12 -0.85
N ILE A 27 -4.04 7.58 -2.05
CA ILE A 27 -3.85 8.22 -3.36
C ILE A 27 -5.15 8.17 -4.11
N HIS A 28 -5.74 9.31 -4.46
CA HIS A 28 -7.03 9.28 -5.15
C HIS A 28 -6.87 9.37 -6.68
N ALA A 29 -7.35 8.36 -7.43
CA ALA A 29 -7.24 8.32 -8.91
C ALA A 29 -8.61 8.06 -9.61
N SER A 30 -9.19 9.09 -10.22
CA SER A 30 -10.51 9.06 -10.88
C SER A 30 -10.48 8.48 -12.32
N PRO A 31 -11.43 7.61 -12.72
CA PRO A 31 -11.67 7.26 -14.11
C PRO A 31 -12.70 8.22 -14.74
N ASN A 32 -12.23 9.12 -15.62
CA ASN A 32 -13.11 10.06 -16.33
C ASN A 32 -14.02 9.32 -17.33
N ARG A 33 -15.35 9.37 -17.17
CA ARG A 33 -16.31 8.99 -18.23
C ARG A 33 -16.67 10.22 -19.08
N GLY A 34 -16.04 10.29 -20.25
CA GLY A 34 -16.64 10.76 -21.48
C GLY A 34 -16.92 12.25 -21.63
N GLN A 35 -15.89 13.06 -21.88
CA GLN A 35 -15.98 14.20 -22.80
C GLN A 35 -14.66 14.38 -23.57
N ALA A 36 -14.80 14.39 -24.91
CA ALA A 36 -13.86 14.81 -25.96
C ALA A 36 -12.44 14.20 -25.96
N MET A 37 -12.29 13.13 -26.76
CA MET A 37 -11.05 12.84 -27.47
C MET A 37 -10.64 14.05 -28.30
N ASN A 38 -9.68 14.84 -27.81
CA ASN A 38 -8.81 15.63 -28.67
C ASN A 38 -7.38 15.15 -28.50
N ARG A 39 -6.78 14.85 -29.64
CA ARG A 39 -5.47 14.23 -29.84
C ARG A 39 -4.39 15.02 -29.10
N LEU A 40 -3.81 14.45 -28.05
CA LEU A 40 -2.53 14.88 -27.51
C LEU A 40 -1.45 13.92 -28.04
N PRO A 41 -0.38 14.42 -28.67
CA PRO A 41 0.66 13.57 -29.20
C PRO A 41 1.41 12.92 -28.04
N VAL A 42 1.50 11.59 -28.08
CA VAL A 42 2.44 10.81 -27.28
C VAL A 42 3.84 11.27 -27.67
N ARG A 43 4.38 12.24 -26.94
CA ARG A 43 5.79 12.62 -27.05
C ARG A 43 6.56 11.88 -25.97
N PHE A 44 7.41 10.97 -26.46
CA PHE A 44 8.58 10.39 -25.81
C PHE A 44 9.15 11.30 -24.72
N VAL A 45 9.25 10.77 -23.50
CA VAL A 45 10.20 11.26 -22.50
C VAL A 45 11.17 10.12 -22.25
N ALA A 46 12.19 10.06 -23.10
CA ALA A 46 13.46 9.47 -22.73
C ALA A 46 14.09 10.42 -21.72
N ILE A 47 14.21 10.00 -20.46
CA ILE A 47 15.10 10.66 -19.49
C ILE A 47 16.20 9.68 -19.15
N THR A 48 17.36 10.00 -19.68
CA THR A 48 18.67 9.46 -19.38
C THR A 48 19.04 9.72 -17.92
N ALA A 49 19.81 8.79 -17.37
CA ALA A 49 20.30 8.72 -15.99
C ALA A 49 20.80 10.04 -15.38
N LEU A 50 20.49 10.25 -14.09
CA LEU A 50 21.40 10.91 -13.16
C LEU A 50 21.31 10.24 -11.79
N SER A 51 22.40 9.57 -11.44
CA SER A 51 22.75 8.99 -10.16
C SER A 51 22.82 10.07 -9.07
N LEU A 52 22.32 9.76 -7.87
CA LEU A 52 22.85 10.10 -6.54
C LEU A 52 21.73 10.24 -5.50
N LEU A 53 21.29 9.10 -4.98
CA LEU A 53 21.27 8.86 -3.55
C LEU A 53 21.80 7.44 -3.41
N SER A 54 23.02 7.32 -2.90
CA SER A 54 23.53 6.06 -2.40
C SER A 54 22.64 5.67 -1.22
N VAL A 55 21.50 5.06 -1.53
CA VAL A 55 20.84 4.17 -0.59
C VAL A 55 21.82 3.02 -0.48
N GLU A 56 22.63 3.01 0.58
CA GLU A 56 23.24 1.79 1.10
C GLU A 56 22.17 0.69 0.93
N PRO A 57 22.41 -0.37 0.14
CA PRO A 57 21.41 -1.39 -0.03
C PRO A 57 21.16 -1.93 1.38
N ALA A 58 20.00 -1.62 1.94
CA ALA A 58 19.47 -2.36 3.08
C ALA A 58 19.64 -3.82 2.69
N GLY A 59 20.51 -4.54 3.42
CA GLY A 59 21.21 -5.72 2.92
C GLY A 59 20.30 -6.63 2.09
N ALA A 60 20.76 -6.99 0.88
CA ALA A 60 20.04 -7.76 -0.14
C ALA A 60 18.62 -8.15 0.29
N ALA A 61 17.64 -7.28 0.02
CA ALA A 61 16.26 -7.48 0.45
C ALA A 61 15.81 -8.90 0.06
N THR A 62 15.62 -9.75 1.07
CA THR A 62 15.15 -11.12 0.85
C THR A 62 13.67 -11.04 0.57
N TRP A 63 13.28 -11.13 -0.70
CA TRP A 63 11.89 -11.21 -1.10
C TRP A 63 11.30 -12.56 -0.64
N PRO A 64 9.99 -12.60 -0.29
CA PRO A 64 9.34 -13.88 -0.07
C PRO A 64 9.33 -14.69 -1.38
N GLU A 65 9.31 -16.02 -1.30
CA GLU A 65 9.19 -16.87 -2.50
C GLU A 65 7.82 -16.72 -3.19
N ARG A 66 6.79 -16.36 -2.42
CA ARG A 66 5.39 -16.23 -2.86
C ARG A 66 4.67 -15.14 -2.08
N VAL A 67 3.66 -14.55 -2.71
CA VAL A 67 2.65 -13.71 -2.06
C VAL A 67 1.29 -14.37 -2.29
N GLY A 68 0.74 -15.00 -1.24
CA GLY A 68 -0.39 -15.91 -1.40
C GLY A 68 -0.02 -17.05 -2.36
N THR A 69 -0.79 -17.23 -3.43
CA THR A 69 -0.49 -18.21 -4.49
C THR A 69 0.35 -17.68 -5.64
N ALA A 70 0.69 -16.38 -5.66
CA ALA A 70 1.53 -15.81 -6.71
C ALA A 70 3.03 -16.02 -6.39
N GLU A 71 3.77 -16.63 -7.31
CA GLU A 71 5.22 -16.84 -7.16
C GLU A 71 6.03 -15.57 -7.45
N VAL A 72 7.06 -15.32 -6.65
CA VAL A 72 8.03 -14.26 -6.89
C VAL A 72 9.14 -14.81 -7.78
N ARG A 73 9.05 -14.54 -9.08
CA ARG A 73 10.00 -14.99 -10.09
C ARG A 73 10.78 -13.80 -10.67
N PRO A 74 12.09 -13.67 -10.43
CA PRO A 74 12.86 -12.53 -10.90
C PRO A 74 12.75 -12.31 -12.42
N GLY A 75 12.41 -11.09 -12.82
CA GLY A 75 12.22 -10.74 -14.23
C GLY A 75 10.88 -11.16 -14.81
N GLU A 76 9.89 -11.53 -13.99
CA GLU A 76 8.54 -11.91 -14.43
C GLU A 76 7.44 -11.15 -13.68
N ALA A 77 6.24 -11.17 -14.29
CA ALA A 77 5.00 -10.79 -13.64
C ALA A 77 4.12 -12.02 -13.47
N THR A 78 3.73 -12.33 -12.24
CA THR A 78 2.86 -13.46 -11.90
C THR A 78 1.55 -12.99 -11.28
N ARG A 79 0.57 -13.88 -11.23
CA ARG A 79 -0.75 -13.61 -10.66
C ARG A 79 -1.17 -14.73 -9.75
N GLY A 80 -1.97 -14.40 -8.75
CA GLY A 80 -2.49 -15.38 -7.82
C GLY A 80 -3.61 -14.81 -6.97
N ARG A 81 -3.87 -15.48 -5.86
CA ARG A 81 -4.80 -15.04 -4.84
C ARG A 81 -4.09 -14.97 -3.50
N LEU A 82 -4.38 -13.93 -2.73
CA LEU A 82 -3.93 -13.74 -1.37
C LEU A 82 -5.07 -14.11 -0.42
N PRO A 83 -4.99 -15.24 0.29
CA PRO A 83 -5.96 -15.57 1.33
C PRO A 83 -5.99 -14.47 2.39
N LEU A 84 -7.19 -14.01 2.76
CA LEU A 84 -7.37 -12.93 3.74
C LEU A 84 -8.02 -13.43 5.02
N LEU A 85 -9.10 -14.21 4.89
CA LEU A 85 -9.80 -14.83 6.01
C LEU A 85 -10.71 -15.96 5.52
N GLU A 86 -11.28 -16.68 6.49
CA GLU A 86 -12.39 -17.62 6.31
C GLU A 86 -13.58 -17.16 7.18
N TYR A 87 -14.77 -17.15 6.62
CA TYR A 87 -16.01 -16.90 7.36
C TYR A 87 -16.40 -18.11 8.22
N ALA A 88 -17.32 -17.91 9.18
CA ALA A 88 -17.77 -18.98 10.08
C ALA A 88 -18.51 -20.12 9.36
N ASP A 89 -19.01 -19.88 8.15
CA ASP A 89 -19.66 -20.87 7.29
C ASP A 89 -18.67 -21.62 6.37
N GLY A 90 -17.36 -21.38 6.54
CA GLY A 90 -16.29 -21.98 5.72
C GLY A 90 -16.01 -21.24 4.42
N THR A 91 -16.69 -20.12 4.13
CA THR A 91 -16.43 -19.35 2.91
C THR A 91 -15.08 -18.64 3.00
N GLU A 92 -14.16 -18.97 2.10
CA GLU A 92 -12.85 -18.29 1.99
C GLU A 92 -12.97 -16.93 1.30
N VAL A 93 -12.30 -15.93 1.85
CA VAL A 93 -12.11 -14.61 1.23
C VAL A 93 -10.65 -14.46 0.84
N ALA A 94 -10.43 -14.16 -0.45
CA ALA A 94 -9.09 -13.92 -0.98
C ALA A 94 -9.10 -12.71 -1.94
N ALA A 95 -8.03 -11.92 -1.89
CA ALA A 95 -7.81 -10.82 -2.83
C ALA A 95 -7.05 -11.28 -4.08
N PRO A 96 -7.32 -10.73 -5.27
CA PRO A 96 -6.45 -10.91 -6.41
C PRO A 96 -5.11 -10.23 -6.15
N VAL A 97 -4.01 -10.91 -6.47
CA VAL A 97 -2.66 -10.35 -6.37
C VAL A 97 -1.94 -10.46 -7.71
N ILE A 98 -1.20 -9.42 -8.05
CA ILE A 98 -0.25 -9.39 -9.15
C ILE A 98 1.12 -9.08 -8.55
N VAL A 99 2.10 -9.92 -8.83
CA VAL A 99 3.49 -9.72 -8.41
C VAL A 99 4.29 -9.36 -9.65
N VAL A 100 5.03 -8.26 -9.60
CA VAL A 100 6.00 -7.86 -10.63
C VAL A 100 7.36 -7.81 -9.97
N ALA A 101 8.20 -8.80 -10.27
CA ALA A 101 9.49 -8.97 -9.63
C ALA A 101 10.62 -8.54 -10.57
N GLY A 102 11.40 -7.56 -10.15
CA GLY A 102 12.59 -7.13 -10.88
C GLY A 102 13.66 -8.22 -10.96
N ARG A 103 14.58 -8.11 -11.92
CA ARG A 103 15.80 -8.94 -11.92
C ARG A 103 16.80 -8.49 -10.86
N THR A 104 16.77 -7.21 -10.53
CA THR A 104 17.66 -6.60 -9.54
C THR A 104 16.94 -6.54 -8.20
N PRO A 105 17.51 -7.09 -7.12
CA PRO A 105 16.98 -6.92 -5.77
C PRO A 105 16.83 -5.43 -5.42
N GLY A 106 15.82 -5.12 -4.61
CA GLY A 106 15.47 -3.74 -4.27
C GLY A 106 14.24 -3.68 -3.35
N PRO A 107 13.67 -2.49 -3.13
CA PRO A 107 12.57 -2.30 -2.19
C PRO A 107 11.30 -3.04 -2.63
N VAL A 108 10.46 -3.36 -1.65
CA VAL A 108 9.15 -3.97 -1.85
C VAL A 108 8.05 -2.93 -1.68
N ALA A 109 7.31 -2.67 -2.77
CA ALA A 109 6.19 -1.74 -2.79
C ALA A 109 4.86 -2.50 -2.91
N TRP A 110 3.98 -2.28 -1.94
CA TRP A 110 2.60 -2.75 -1.95
C TRP A 110 1.68 -1.65 -2.47
N LEU A 111 0.91 -1.97 -3.49
CA LEU A 111 -0.12 -1.10 -4.04
C LEU A 111 -1.46 -1.79 -3.78
N ILE A 112 -2.34 -1.18 -3.01
CA ILE A 112 -3.71 -1.67 -2.77
C ILE A 112 -4.77 -0.73 -3.35
N ALA A 113 -5.92 -1.25 -3.76
CA ALA A 113 -7.08 -0.48 -4.20
C ALA A 113 -8.36 -1.14 -3.73
N CYS A 114 -9.47 -0.41 -3.81
CA CYS A 114 -10.80 -0.92 -3.47
C CYS A 114 -10.85 -1.52 -2.06
N GLY A 115 -10.23 -0.83 -1.09
CA GLY A 115 -10.59 -0.99 0.32
C GLY A 115 -12.04 -0.58 0.55
N HIS A 116 -12.48 0.43 -0.20
CA HIS A 116 -13.89 0.74 -0.44
C HIS A 116 -14.34 0.16 -1.78
N GLY A 117 -15.43 -0.60 -1.76
CA GLY A 117 -15.87 -1.36 -2.92
C GLY A 117 -16.46 -0.54 -4.08
N ASP A 118 -16.93 0.67 -3.79
CA ASP A 118 -17.45 1.62 -4.76
C ASP A 118 -16.35 2.45 -5.46
N GLU A 119 -15.09 2.29 -5.06
CA GLU A 119 -13.96 3.07 -5.56
C GLU A 119 -13.12 2.30 -6.61
N VAL A 120 -13.76 1.92 -7.72
CA VAL A 120 -13.19 0.99 -8.73
C VAL A 120 -12.04 1.55 -9.58
N GLY A 121 -11.79 2.87 -9.52
CA GLY A 121 -10.77 3.55 -10.32
C GLY A 121 -9.36 3.02 -10.06
N GLY A 122 -9.02 2.76 -8.79
CA GLY A 122 -7.73 2.23 -8.38
C GLY A 122 -7.44 0.84 -8.97
N ALA A 123 -8.43 -0.06 -8.95
CA ALA A 123 -8.29 -1.40 -9.53
C ALA A 123 -7.92 -1.34 -11.01
N LEU A 124 -8.58 -0.45 -11.79
CA LEU A 124 -8.26 -0.26 -13.21
C LEU A 124 -6.86 0.34 -13.41
N ALA A 125 -6.47 1.31 -12.58
CA ALA A 125 -5.15 1.91 -12.63
C ALA A 125 -4.05 0.84 -12.40
N MET A 126 -4.25 -0.07 -11.45
CA MET A 126 -3.30 -1.15 -11.17
C MET A 126 -3.12 -2.11 -12.35
N GLN A 127 -4.18 -2.42 -13.09
CA GLN A 127 -4.05 -3.23 -14.30
C GLN A 127 -3.18 -2.53 -15.35
N ARG A 128 -3.19 -1.19 -15.41
CA ARG A 128 -2.31 -0.42 -16.31
C ARG A 128 -0.88 -0.38 -15.79
N VAL A 129 -0.70 -0.17 -14.49
CA VAL A 129 0.64 -0.19 -13.85
C VAL A 129 1.31 -1.55 -14.08
N ALA A 130 0.61 -2.66 -13.80
CA ALA A 130 1.15 -4.01 -14.00
C ALA A 130 1.56 -4.29 -15.46
N LYS A 131 0.89 -3.68 -16.45
CA LYS A 131 1.25 -3.79 -17.87
C LYS A 131 2.38 -2.86 -18.30
N ALA A 132 2.56 -1.74 -17.60
CA ALA A 132 3.54 -0.73 -17.93
C ALA A 132 4.90 -0.98 -17.27
N LEU A 133 4.92 -1.69 -16.14
CA LEU A 133 6.16 -2.12 -15.51
C LEU A 133 6.85 -3.19 -16.36
N ASP A 134 8.12 -2.97 -16.67
CA ASP A 134 8.99 -3.96 -17.30
C ASP A 134 9.84 -4.67 -16.22
N PRO A 135 9.53 -5.93 -15.86
CA PRO A 135 10.29 -6.71 -14.88
C PRO A 135 11.78 -6.84 -15.22
N ALA A 136 12.16 -6.76 -16.49
CA ALA A 136 13.56 -6.91 -16.91
C ALA A 136 14.43 -5.72 -16.48
N THR A 137 13.82 -4.54 -16.35
CA THR A 137 14.50 -3.29 -15.95
C THR A 137 14.21 -2.86 -14.52
N LEU A 138 13.20 -3.46 -13.88
CA LEU A 138 12.80 -3.12 -12.53
C LEU A 138 13.86 -3.56 -11.50
N ALA A 139 14.14 -2.68 -10.54
CA ALA A 139 14.86 -3.02 -9.32
C ALA A 139 13.89 -2.96 -8.13
N GLY A 140 13.65 -4.09 -7.48
CA GLY A 140 12.61 -4.21 -6.46
C GLY A 140 11.47 -5.15 -6.84
N LEU A 141 10.51 -5.22 -5.92
CA LEU A 141 9.31 -6.05 -6.01
C LEU A 141 8.08 -5.16 -5.90
N VAL A 142 7.16 -5.26 -6.86
CA VAL A 142 5.88 -4.56 -6.81
C VAL A 142 4.76 -5.57 -6.63
N ILE A 143 4.00 -5.42 -5.56
CA ILE A 143 2.86 -6.27 -5.21
C ILE A 143 1.60 -5.43 -5.38
N LEU A 144 0.76 -5.78 -6.34
CA LEU A 144 -0.49 -5.07 -6.60
C LEU A 144 -1.67 -5.92 -6.11
N ILE A 145 -2.53 -5.31 -5.31
CA ILE A 145 -3.78 -5.86 -4.80
C ILE A 145 -4.94 -5.00 -5.33
N PRO A 146 -5.47 -5.31 -6.54
CA PRO A 146 -6.51 -4.48 -7.14
C PRO A 146 -7.81 -4.42 -6.35
N VAL A 147 -8.07 -5.43 -5.51
CA VAL A 147 -9.28 -5.49 -4.66
C VAL A 147 -8.87 -5.89 -3.25
N ALA A 148 -8.66 -4.90 -2.40
CA ALA A 148 -8.17 -5.09 -1.03
C ALA A 148 -9.25 -5.63 -0.09
N ASN A 149 -10.50 -5.20 -0.29
CA ASN A 149 -11.67 -5.64 0.47
C ASN A 149 -12.72 -6.30 -0.44
N PRO A 150 -12.58 -7.61 -0.77
CA PRO A 150 -13.46 -8.29 -1.70
C PRO A 150 -14.95 -8.24 -1.34
N PRO A 151 -15.38 -8.43 -0.07
CA PRO A 151 -16.80 -8.34 0.28
C PRO A 151 -17.43 -6.97 -0.01
N ALA A 152 -16.75 -5.88 0.32
CA ALA A 152 -17.20 -4.52 -0.03
C ALA A 152 -17.27 -4.32 -1.55
N PHE A 153 -16.24 -4.76 -2.28
CA PHE A 153 -16.17 -4.65 -3.74
C PHE A 153 -17.26 -5.44 -4.46
N GLN A 154 -17.50 -6.70 -4.06
CA GLN A 154 -18.59 -7.52 -4.63
C GLN A 154 -19.96 -6.88 -4.42
N ALA A 155 -20.15 -6.21 -3.27
CA ALA A 155 -21.38 -5.48 -2.98
C ALA A 155 -21.46 -4.13 -3.70
N MET A 156 -20.38 -3.64 -4.33
CA MET A 156 -20.27 -2.28 -4.87
C MET A 156 -20.61 -1.22 -3.81
N ARG A 157 -20.16 -1.43 -2.58
CA ARG A 157 -20.41 -0.55 -1.43
C ARG A 157 -19.09 -0.11 -0.81
N ARG A 158 -19.11 1.07 -0.19
CA ARG A 158 -17.96 1.60 0.55
C ARG A 158 -17.46 0.65 1.65
N VAL A 159 -18.38 0.03 2.38
CA VAL A 159 -18.10 -0.89 3.49
C VAL A 159 -18.71 -2.25 3.20
N ASN A 160 -18.36 -3.26 4.00
CA ASN A 160 -18.92 -4.60 3.85
C ASN A 160 -20.47 -4.56 3.96
N PRO A 161 -21.19 -5.43 3.23
CA PRO A 161 -22.64 -5.40 3.21
C PRO A 161 -23.28 -5.99 4.49
N SER A 162 -22.51 -6.68 5.32
CA SER A 162 -22.98 -7.28 6.56
C SER A 162 -23.38 -6.18 7.56
N PRO A 163 -24.58 -6.25 8.18
CA PRO A 163 -25.05 -5.21 9.12
C PRO A 163 -24.13 -4.98 10.32
N ASP A 164 -23.40 -6.01 10.75
CA ASP A 164 -22.49 -5.92 11.90
C ASP A 164 -21.06 -5.49 11.51
N ASP A 165 -20.75 -5.44 10.22
CA ASP A 165 -19.41 -5.11 9.70
C ASP A 165 -19.47 -3.88 8.79
N LEU A 166 -19.82 -2.74 9.37
CA LEU A 166 -19.93 -1.45 8.67
C LEU A 166 -18.74 -0.51 8.93
N ILE A 167 -17.62 -1.07 9.40
CA ILE A 167 -16.39 -0.31 9.69
C ILE A 167 -15.78 0.18 8.36
N ASP A 168 -15.37 1.45 8.32
CA ASP A 168 -14.60 1.98 7.18
C ASP A 168 -13.24 1.28 7.11
N PHE A 169 -12.81 0.87 5.91
CA PHE A 169 -11.60 0.07 5.76
C PHE A 169 -10.35 0.80 6.28
N GLY A 170 -10.31 2.13 6.18
CA GLY A 170 -9.20 2.93 6.73
C GLY A 170 -9.11 2.91 8.25
N ASP A 171 -10.27 2.78 8.92
CA ASP A 171 -10.40 2.75 10.38
C ASP A 171 -10.18 1.36 10.96
N ALA A 172 -10.29 0.33 10.12
CA ALA A 172 -10.08 -1.06 10.53
C ALA A 172 -8.61 -1.37 10.87
N PHE A 173 -7.65 -0.54 10.44
CA PHE A 173 -6.23 -0.73 10.73
C PHE A 173 -5.88 -0.28 12.16
N SER A 174 -5.16 -1.06 12.96
CA SER A 174 -4.26 -2.18 12.59
C SER A 174 -4.86 -3.58 12.55
N GLY A 175 -6.19 -3.70 12.60
CA GLY A 175 -6.91 -4.97 12.55
C GLY A 175 -7.26 -5.55 13.92
N SER A 176 -8.18 -6.52 13.90
CA SER A 176 -8.75 -7.22 15.06
C SER A 176 -9.35 -8.56 14.61
N ALA A 177 -9.57 -9.49 15.54
CA ALA A 177 -10.16 -10.80 15.26
C ALA A 177 -11.70 -10.78 15.19
N ARG A 178 -12.35 -9.61 15.32
CA ARG A 178 -13.81 -9.49 15.48
C ARG A 178 -14.56 -9.54 14.14
N PHE A 179 -14.50 -8.48 13.35
CA PHE A 179 -15.24 -8.42 12.08
C PHE A 179 -14.37 -8.70 10.86
N ALA A 180 -14.99 -8.99 9.71
CA ALA A 180 -14.26 -9.40 8.52
C ALA A 180 -13.36 -8.27 7.99
N THR A 181 -13.83 -7.02 7.98
CA THR A 181 -13.01 -5.85 7.61
C THR A 181 -11.75 -5.74 8.48
N GLU A 182 -11.88 -5.91 9.80
CA GLU A 182 -10.76 -5.84 10.73
C GLU A 182 -9.80 -7.03 10.59
N ARG A 183 -10.32 -8.24 10.30
CA ARG A 183 -9.50 -9.44 10.04
C ARG A 183 -8.71 -9.31 8.75
N ILE A 184 -9.33 -8.75 7.70
CA ILE A 184 -8.64 -8.41 6.44
C ILE A 184 -7.51 -7.41 6.72
N ALA A 185 -7.79 -6.34 7.47
CA ALA A 185 -6.79 -5.34 7.84
C ALA A 185 -5.64 -5.96 8.66
N ALA A 186 -5.94 -6.88 9.59
CA ALA A 186 -4.92 -7.61 10.35
C ALA A 186 -3.98 -8.40 9.44
N THR A 187 -4.53 -9.15 8.46
CA THR A 187 -3.73 -9.91 7.49
C THR A 187 -2.79 -9.01 6.69
N TYR A 188 -3.27 -7.85 6.21
CA TYR A 188 -2.38 -6.89 5.52
C TYR A 188 -1.31 -6.33 6.45
N MET A 189 -1.65 -5.99 7.70
CA MET A 189 -0.69 -5.45 8.65
C MET A 189 0.44 -6.44 8.94
N ASP A 190 0.14 -7.72 9.09
CA ASP A 190 1.16 -8.73 9.34
C ASP A 190 2.10 -8.87 8.12
N LEU A 191 1.53 -8.92 6.91
CA LEU A 191 2.30 -8.94 5.67
C LEU A 191 3.17 -7.69 5.49
N TRP A 192 2.66 -6.50 5.79
CA TRP A 192 3.40 -5.25 5.61
C TRP A 192 4.52 -5.08 6.63
N LYS A 193 4.30 -5.47 7.89
CA LYS A 193 5.35 -5.43 8.91
C LYS A 193 6.53 -6.33 8.54
N GLU A 194 6.27 -7.43 7.85
CA GLU A 194 7.31 -8.39 7.48
C GLU A 194 7.99 -8.06 6.15
N HIS A 195 7.23 -7.56 5.18
CA HIS A 195 7.68 -7.55 3.78
C HIS A 195 7.53 -6.21 3.05
N ALA A 196 6.98 -5.15 3.66
CA ALA A 196 6.76 -3.88 2.94
C ALA A 196 7.80 -2.82 3.31
N ASP A 197 8.42 -2.22 2.30
CA ASP A 197 9.15 -0.96 2.42
C ASP A 197 8.23 0.25 2.15
N TYR A 198 7.22 0.04 1.30
CA TYR A 198 6.25 1.06 0.90
C TYR A 198 4.86 0.46 0.77
N VAL A 199 3.84 1.21 1.19
CA VAL A 199 2.43 0.89 0.96
C VAL A 199 1.76 2.09 0.31
N VAL A 200 1.04 1.88 -0.78
CA VAL A 200 0.31 2.88 -1.54
C VAL A 200 -1.12 2.39 -1.71
N ASP A 201 -2.09 3.15 -1.24
CA ASP A 201 -3.50 2.79 -1.23
C ASP A 201 -4.29 3.71 -2.17
N PHE A 202 -4.93 3.18 -3.20
CA PHE A 202 -5.67 3.95 -4.18
C PHE A 202 -7.14 4.09 -3.81
N HIS A 203 -7.58 5.34 -3.65
CA HIS A 203 -8.96 5.72 -3.33
C HIS A 203 -9.60 6.55 -4.46
N THR A 204 -10.89 6.83 -4.35
CA THR A 204 -11.62 7.83 -5.12
C THR A 204 -12.73 8.40 -4.24
N GLY A 205 -13.57 9.31 -4.75
CA GLY A 205 -14.75 9.74 -4.00
C GLY A 205 -15.91 8.74 -4.03
N GLY A 206 -15.71 7.56 -4.62
CA GLY A 206 -16.73 6.54 -4.76
C GLY A 206 -17.95 7.06 -5.51
N ASP A 207 -19.14 6.69 -5.01
CA ASP A 207 -20.42 7.23 -5.48
C ASP A 207 -20.82 8.55 -4.81
N ARG A 208 -20.02 9.05 -3.86
CA ARG A 208 -20.40 10.16 -2.96
C ARG A 208 -19.98 11.53 -3.45
N PHE A 209 -18.80 11.65 -4.04
CA PHE A 209 -18.28 12.96 -4.45
C PHE A 209 -17.23 12.87 -5.56
N VAL A 210 -17.08 13.96 -6.30
CA VAL A 210 -16.02 14.13 -7.31
C VAL A 210 -14.84 14.85 -6.66
N GLN A 211 -13.63 14.34 -6.84
CA GLN A 211 -12.41 14.92 -6.28
C GLN A 211 -11.40 15.26 -7.37
N THR A 212 -10.74 16.40 -7.20
CA THR A 212 -9.48 16.69 -7.89
C THR A 212 -8.41 15.71 -7.40
N PRO A 213 -7.50 15.19 -8.25
CA PRO A 213 -6.43 14.30 -7.80
C PRO A 213 -5.54 14.94 -6.73
N PHE A 214 -5.28 14.20 -5.65
CA PHE A 214 -4.36 14.59 -4.58
C PHE A 214 -3.69 13.35 -3.97
N VAL A 215 -2.55 13.59 -3.31
CA VAL A 215 -1.91 12.60 -2.43
C VAL A 215 -2.04 13.09 -1.01
N ILE A 216 -2.58 12.25 -0.14
CA ILE A 216 -2.53 12.47 1.31
C ILE A 216 -1.49 11.56 1.93
N PHE A 217 -0.67 12.13 2.81
CA PHE A 217 0.36 11.40 3.51
C PHE A 217 0.51 11.92 4.94
N THR A 218 0.72 11.00 5.88
CA THR A 218 0.92 11.32 7.28
C THR A 218 2.38 11.04 7.63
N VAL A 219 3.05 12.00 8.25
CA VAL A 219 4.41 11.79 8.76
C VAL A 219 4.31 11.44 10.23
N THR A 220 4.46 10.16 10.54
CA THR A 220 4.41 9.63 11.91
C THR A 220 5.57 8.66 12.11
N GLY A 221 5.93 8.42 13.38
CA GLY A 221 7.02 7.50 13.73
C GLY A 221 8.40 8.05 13.40
N THR A 222 9.29 7.18 12.91
CA THR A 222 10.72 7.47 12.70
C THR A 222 11.10 7.72 11.24
N VAL A 223 10.14 7.66 10.31
CA VAL A 223 10.42 7.89 8.88
C VAL A 223 10.70 9.38 8.65
N PRO A 224 11.82 9.76 8.02
CA PRO A 224 12.12 11.16 7.73
C PRO A 224 11.03 11.82 6.86
N THR A 225 10.60 13.01 7.26
CA THR A 225 9.60 13.83 6.55
C THR A 225 9.94 13.99 5.07
N GLU A 226 11.19 14.30 4.77
CA GLU A 226 11.69 14.58 3.42
C GLU A 226 11.55 13.37 2.50
N ARG A 227 11.73 12.16 3.05
CA ARG A 227 11.54 10.90 2.31
C ARG A 227 10.09 10.76 1.87
N MET A 228 9.15 11.10 2.75
CA MET A 228 7.73 11.00 2.45
C MET A 228 7.23 12.08 1.51
N GLU A 229 7.70 13.32 1.69
CA GLU A 229 7.39 14.40 0.77
C GLU A 229 7.95 14.13 -0.64
N SER A 230 9.15 13.55 -0.73
CA SER A 230 9.74 13.14 -2.00
C SER A 230 8.87 12.10 -2.72
N LEU A 231 8.47 11.03 -2.01
CA LEU A 231 7.57 10.01 -2.56
C LEU A 231 6.23 10.62 -3.01
N ALA A 232 5.61 11.48 -2.19
CA ALA A 232 4.35 12.12 -2.53
C ALA A 232 4.44 12.97 -3.82
N ARG A 233 5.56 13.68 -4.01
CA ARG A 233 5.81 14.48 -5.22
C ARG A 233 5.98 13.63 -6.48
N MET A 234 6.48 12.39 -6.37
CA MET A 234 6.67 11.51 -7.52
C MET A 234 5.36 11.12 -8.23
N PHE A 235 4.21 11.23 -7.55
CA PHE A 235 2.91 10.99 -8.17
C PHE A 235 2.50 12.07 -9.18
N GLY A 236 3.21 13.20 -9.23
CA GLY A 236 2.99 14.23 -10.25
C GLY A 236 1.65 14.95 -10.15
N VAL A 237 0.96 14.85 -9.01
CA VAL A 237 -0.29 15.58 -8.76
C VAL A 237 -0.01 16.97 -8.21
N ARG A 238 -0.92 17.91 -8.50
CA ARG A 238 -0.78 19.31 -8.05
C ARG A 238 -0.96 19.47 -6.54
N THR A 239 -1.86 18.69 -5.96
CA THR A 239 -2.29 18.87 -4.57
C THR A 239 -1.69 17.79 -3.69
N LEU A 240 -0.89 18.21 -2.70
CA LEU A 240 -0.34 17.35 -1.67
C LEU A 240 -0.90 17.78 -0.33
N TRP A 241 -1.49 16.84 0.41
CA TRP A 241 -2.00 17.05 1.76
C TRP A 241 -1.11 16.29 2.74
N ARG A 242 -0.46 17.03 3.65
CA ARG A 242 0.32 16.45 4.74
C ARG A 242 -0.46 16.50 6.05
N ASP A 243 -0.84 15.35 6.58
CA ASP A 243 -1.41 15.27 7.91
C ASP A 243 -0.31 15.35 8.97
N ARG A 244 -0.61 16.08 10.06
CA ARG A 244 0.28 16.22 11.22
C ARG A 244 0.04 15.12 12.26
N GLU A 245 -1.18 14.60 12.31
CA GLU A 245 -1.63 13.52 13.18
C GLU A 245 -2.56 12.61 12.36
N LYS A 246 -2.55 11.31 12.62
CA LYS A 246 -3.53 10.39 12.03
C LYS A 246 -4.87 10.68 12.72
N VAL A 247 -5.82 11.24 11.98
CA VAL A 247 -7.22 11.39 12.43
C VAL A 247 -7.90 10.03 12.37
#